data_AF-A0A6P1VRM6-F1
#
_entry.id   AF-A0A6P1VRM6-F1
#
_cell.length_a   1.000
_cell.length_b   1.000
_cell.length_c   1.000
_cell.angle_alpha   90.00
_cell.angle_beta   90.00
_cell.angle_gamma   90.00
#
_symmetry.space_group_name_H-M   'P 1'
#
loop_
_entity.id
_entity.type
_entity.pdbx_description
1 polymer ?
#
loop_
_entity_poly.entity_id
_entity_poly.type
_entity_poly.pdbx_seq_one_letter_code
_entity_poly.pdbx_strand_id
1 'polypeptide(L)' 'MKRYTYLGDRMTDPALKGQACAAVLREDGKCIRGRNGSMLVRFDSGREAIVIGRLLRKLNHPD' A
#
# COMPACT_ATOMS: atom_id res chain seq x y z
N MET A 1 10.35 -4.95 -5.99
CA MET A 1 8.93 -4.75 -5.65
C MET A 1 8.83 -3.77 -4.49
N LYS A 2 8.03 -2.70 -4.58
CA LYS A 2 7.92 -1.72 -3.48
C LYS A 2 6.94 -2.25 -2.44
N ARG A 3 7.47 -2.73 -1.30
CA ARG A 3 6.69 -3.26 -0.19
C ARG A 3 6.55 -2.25 0.94
N TYR A 4 5.42 -2.33 1.64
CA TYR A 4 5.04 -1.40 2.69
C TYR A 4 4.29 -2.13 3.81
N THR A 5 4.27 -1.52 4.99
CA THR A 5 3.24 -1.74 6.01
C THR A 5 2.21 -0.61 5.90
N TYR A 6 0.92 -0.94 5.85
CA TYR A 6 -0.14 0.06 5.87
C TYR A 6 -0.60 0.31 7.30
N LEU A 7 -0.37 1.51 7.84
CA LEU A 7 -0.76 1.83 9.22
C LEU A 7 -2.29 1.93 9.38
N GLY A 8 -2.97 2.49 8.37
CA GLY A 8 -4.37 2.87 8.47
C GLY A 8 -4.61 4.03 9.45
N ASP A 9 -5.83 4.54 9.46
CA ASP A 9 -6.33 5.56 10.37
C ASP A 9 -7.54 5.05 11.16
N ARG A 10 -8.26 5.92 11.87
CA ARG A 10 -9.45 5.54 12.64
C ARG A 10 -10.54 4.91 11.75
N MET A 11 -10.70 5.36 10.51
CA MET A 11 -11.76 4.94 9.58
C MET A 11 -11.38 3.73 8.72
N THR A 12 -10.10 3.38 8.70
CA THR A 12 -9.60 2.22 7.97
C THR A 12 -10.18 0.93 8.53
N ASP A 13 -10.56 0.02 7.63
CA ASP A 13 -10.93 -1.36 7.96
C ASP A 13 -9.86 -2.00 8.88
N PRO A 14 -10.22 -2.43 10.10
CA PRO A 14 -9.26 -3.01 11.05
C PRO A 14 -8.43 -4.15 10.48
N ALA A 15 -8.97 -4.94 9.56
CA ALA A 15 -8.25 -6.06 8.95
C ALA A 15 -7.07 -5.63 8.07
N LEU A 16 -7.00 -4.36 7.67
CA LEU A 16 -5.93 -3.83 6.82
C LEU A 16 -4.84 -3.10 7.62
N LYS A 17 -5.10 -2.74 8.88
CA LYS A 17 -4.16 -1.97 9.71
C LYS A 17 -2.97 -2.83 10.12
N GLY A 18 -1.79 -2.26 10.00
CA GLY A 18 -0.51 -2.93 10.29
C GLY A 18 -0.13 -4.02 9.29
N GLN A 19 -0.93 -4.25 8.24
CA GLN A 19 -0.67 -5.34 7.31
C GLN A 19 0.38 -4.96 6.25
N ALA A 20 1.13 -5.97 5.83
CA ALA A 20 2.06 -5.84 4.71
C ALA A 20 1.30 -5.80 3.38
N CYS A 21 1.82 -4.99 2.46
CA CYS A 21 1.29 -4.86 1.12
C CYS A 21 2.37 -4.48 0.11
N ALA A 22 2.05 -4.59 -1.16
CA ALA A 22 2.89 -4.17 -2.27
C ALA A 22 2.15 -3.19 -3.17
N ALA A 23 2.88 -2.22 -3.72
CA ALA A 23 2.31 -1.34 -4.74
C ALA A 23 1.96 -2.13 -6.01
N VAL A 24 0.75 -1.93 -6.52
CA VAL A 24 0.40 -2.37 -7.87
C VAL A 24 1.05 -1.41 -8.87
N LEU A 25 1.74 -1.98 -9.86
CA LEU A 25 2.49 -1.24 -10.86
C LEU A 25 1.72 -1.22 -12.20
N ARG A 26 1.86 -0.12 -12.93
CA ARG A 26 1.48 -0.05 -14.35
C ARG A 26 2.52 -0.79 -15.19
N GLU A 27 2.21 -0.96 -16.47
CA GLU A 27 3.11 -1.54 -17.47
C GLU A 27 4.45 -0.80 -17.55
N ASP A 28 4.48 0.51 -17.29
CA ASP A 28 5.71 1.33 -17.25
C ASP A 28 6.52 1.19 -15.95
N GLY A 29 6.15 0.25 -15.07
CA GLY A 29 6.82 -0.02 -13.79
C GLY A 29 6.54 1.01 -12.69
N LYS A 30 5.71 2.03 -12.94
CA LYS A 30 5.35 3.03 -11.92
C LYS A 30 4.16 2.59 -11.09
N CYS A 31 4.15 2.98 -9.81
CA CYS A 31 3.02 2.72 -8.93
C CYS A 31 1.77 3.46 -9.39
N ILE A 32 0.61 2.82 -9.31
CA ILE A 32 -0.68 3.47 -9.56
C ILE A 32 -1.02 4.38 -8.38
N ARG A 33 -1.04 5.70 -8.62
CA ARG A 33 -1.40 6.73 -7.63
C ARG A 33 -2.61 7.54 -8.08
N GLY A 34 -3.48 7.87 -7.12
CA GLY A 34 -4.60 8.79 -7.32
C GLY A 34 -4.19 10.25 -7.08
N ARG A 35 -5.03 11.19 -7.54
CA ARG A 35 -4.80 12.64 -7.43
C ARG A 35 -4.65 13.13 -5.98
N ASN A 36 -5.33 12.49 -5.03
CA ASN A 36 -5.38 12.90 -3.62
C ASN A 36 -4.35 12.17 -2.74
N GLY A 37 -3.21 11.75 -3.32
CA GLY A 37 -2.16 11.05 -2.57
C GLY A 37 -2.53 9.62 -2.16
N SER A 38 -3.50 9.00 -2.82
CA SER A 38 -3.82 7.60 -2.64
C SER A 38 -2.98 6.70 -3.54
N MET A 39 -2.88 5.41 -3.20
CA MET A 39 -2.15 4.41 -3.97
C MET A 39 -2.93 3.11 -4.02
N LEU A 40 -2.93 2.42 -5.17
CA LEU A 40 -3.44 1.06 -5.27
C LEU A 40 -2.37 0.08 -4.76
N VAL A 41 -2.74 -0.73 -3.78
CA VAL A 41 -1.88 -1.77 -3.20
C VAL A 41 -2.59 -3.11 -3.21
N ARG A 42 -1.81 -4.19 -3.22
CA ARG A 42 -2.26 -5.55 -2.96
C ARG A 42 -1.69 -6.01 -1.62
N PHE A 43 -2.56 -6.36 -0.69
CA PHE A 43 -2.18 -6.93 0.60
C PHE A 43 -1.77 -8.39 0.44
N ASP A 44 -1.00 -8.91 1.40
CA ASP A 44 -0.54 -10.30 1.38
C ASP A 44 -1.72 -11.31 1.46
N SER A 45 -2.90 -10.88 1.93
CA SER A 45 -4.15 -11.65 1.87
C SER A 45 -4.75 -11.78 0.47
N GLY A 46 -4.17 -11.14 -0.54
CA GLY A 46 -4.67 -11.08 -1.91
C GLY A 46 -5.67 -9.94 -2.17
N ARG A 47 -6.16 -9.27 -1.12
CA ARG A 47 -7.08 -8.12 -1.27
C ARG A 47 -6.37 -6.93 -1.90
N GLU A 48 -6.98 -6.34 -2.91
CA GLU A 48 -6.58 -5.03 -3.43
C GLU A 48 -7.40 -3.91 -2.81
N ALA A 49 -6.74 -2.78 -2.53
CA ALA A 49 -7.41 -1.59 -2.05
C ALA A 49 -6.67 -0.31 -2.46
N ILE A 50 -7.44 0.76 -2.63
CA ILE A 50 -6.91 2.12 -2.70
C ILE A 50 -6.71 2.59 -1.26
N VAL A 51 -5.47 2.92 -0.91
CA VAL A 51 -5.09 3.32 0.45
C VAL A 51 -4.53 4.74 0.48
N ILE A 52 -4.54 5.36 1.66
CA ILE A 52 -3.95 6.69 1.87
C ILE A 52 -2.43 6.57 1.88
N GLY A 53 -1.75 7.14 0.89
CA GLY A 53 -0.32 6.92 0.66
C GLY A 53 0.58 7.40 1.80
N ARG A 54 0.20 8.47 2.52
CA ARG A 54 0.97 8.96 3.70
C ARG A 54 1.00 7.99 4.87
N LEU A 55 0.15 6.95 4.87
CA LEU A 55 0.09 5.92 5.90
C LEU A 55 0.87 4.65 5.52
N LEU A 56 1.53 4.65 4.36
CA LEU A 56 2.43 3.56 3.95
C LEU A 56 3.83 3.78 4.53
N ARG A 57 4.35 2.78 5.24
CA ARG A 57 5.74 2.75 5.71
C ARG A 57 6.52 1.76 4.88
N LYS A 58 7.57 2.23 4.20
CA LYS A 58 8.40 1.38 3.34
C LYS A 58 9.03 0.29 4.20
N LEU A 59 8.92 -0.96 3.76
CA LEU A 59 9.70 -2.05 4.32
C LEU A 59 11.09 -1.93 3.71
N ASN A 60 12.10 -1.68 4.54
CA ASN A 60 13.48 -1.77 4.10
C ASN A 60 13.79 -3.26 3.90
N HIS A 61 14.18 -3.65 2.69
CA HIS A 61 14.97 -4.86 2.57
C HIS A 61 16.35 -4.54 3.13
N PRO A 62 16.93 -5.37 4.01
CA PRO A 62 18.38 -5.41 4.12
C PRO A 62 18.91 -5.84 2.74
N ASP A 63 19.90 -5.11 2.24
CA ASP A 63 20.65 -5.47 1.03
C ASP A 63 21.29 -6.86 1.16
#